data_AF-H1W4S6-F1
#
_entry.id   AF-H1W4S6-F1
#
_cell.length_a   1.000
_cell.length_b   1.000
_cell.length_c   1.000
_cell.angle_alpha   90.00
_cell.angle_beta   90.00
_cell.angle_gamma   90.00
#
_symmetry.space_group_name_H-M   'P 1'
#
loop_
_entity.id
_entity.type
_entity.pdbx_description
1 polymer ?
#
loop_
_entity_poly.entity_id
_entity_poly.type
_entity_poly.pdbx_seq_one_letter_code
_entity_poly.pdbx_strand_id
1 'polypeptide(L)'
;MSPRVRKLDFLMNCSFACAAYRRNTPFIRIPTTVIGLIDASVSIKVAVNYGNYKNRLGAYHAPTHTFLDFKFLRTLPTAQIRNGFAELIKISTCAHLETFDLLDRFCEELIETGFGRCDGASKEVRDAADKINRNGIHEMLKLETPNLHEIMLDRVIAYGHTWSPLHELSPDVPLRHGHAISIDMAYSATLAHVLGKLSSQEHRRLLNLFSRAGLSMDHAQFDEEMLDKATSAILKTRDGKLRAAVPSPLGQCEFLNDVSHKEMCAALKVHKDLMKEYPREGAGLEAYVDASDTGYTINGASVEDESRKFMNGVEKSVTKDDTVSSGVSSNGSSTPDYGLSSGKNLGRDDAKYAAAGFEPKVLESLGNDKVGVTEHNKIRHEVENECC
;
A
#
# COMPACT_ATOMS: atom_id res chain seq x y z
N MET A 1 -3.42 -23.88 19.37
CA MET A 1 -2.80 -22.71 18.70
C MET A 1 -3.89 -21.67 18.48
N SER A 2 -3.65 -20.42 18.91
CA SER A 2 -4.61 -19.32 18.78
C SER A 2 -4.95 -19.05 17.30
N PRO A 3 -6.22 -18.73 16.95
CA PRO A 3 -6.64 -18.46 15.58
C PRO A 3 -5.98 -17.24 14.93
N ARG A 4 -5.15 -16.47 15.65
CA ARG A 4 -4.43 -15.28 15.14
C ARG A 4 -3.23 -15.55 14.24
N VAL A 5 -2.84 -16.81 14.01
CA VAL A 5 -1.61 -17.16 13.25
C VAL A 5 -1.81 -17.16 11.71
N ARG A 6 -3.02 -16.91 11.21
CA ARG A 6 -3.33 -17.00 9.77
C ARG A 6 -3.58 -15.63 9.14
N LYS A 7 -2.53 -14.84 8.87
CA LYS A 7 -2.62 -13.61 8.08
C LYS A 7 -1.41 -13.51 7.10
N LEU A 8 -1.75 -13.36 5.82
CA LEU A 8 -1.08 -13.50 4.49
C LEU A 8 0.40 -13.05 4.35
N ASP A 9 1.25 -13.66 3.49
CA ASP A 9 1.23 -13.71 2.01
C ASP A 9 1.60 -15.08 1.41
N PHE A 10 0.79 -15.63 0.50
CA PHE A 10 0.95 -17.01 0.01
C PHE A 10 2.20 -17.22 -0.87
N LEU A 11 2.57 -16.23 -1.70
CA LEU A 11 3.74 -16.33 -2.59
C LEU A 11 5.06 -16.41 -1.81
N MET A 12 5.20 -15.66 -0.72
CA MET A 12 6.42 -15.67 0.10
C MET A 12 6.53 -16.92 0.98
N ASN A 13 5.40 -17.52 1.37
CA ASN A 13 5.36 -18.71 2.22
C ASN A 13 6.02 -19.94 1.56
N CYS A 14 5.70 -20.24 0.31
CA CYS A 14 6.27 -21.39 -0.40
C CYS A 14 7.77 -21.22 -0.64
N SER A 15 8.21 -20.03 -1.01
CA SER A 15 9.62 -19.75 -1.28
C SER A 15 10.47 -19.77 -0.02
N PHE A 16 9.95 -19.31 1.13
CA PHE A 16 10.64 -19.47 2.42
C PHE A 16 10.73 -20.94 2.85
N ALA A 17 9.68 -21.73 2.60
CA ALA A 17 9.75 -23.17 2.82
C ALA A 17 10.85 -23.83 1.98
N CYS A 18 11.04 -23.43 0.71
CA CYS A 18 12.15 -23.90 -0.13
C CYS A 18 13.53 -23.48 0.41
N ALA A 19 13.66 -22.28 0.98
CA ALA A 19 14.90 -21.83 1.62
C ALA A 19 15.26 -22.72 2.83
N ALA A 20 14.26 -23.05 3.65
CA ALA A 20 14.46 -23.87 4.84
C ALA A 20 14.59 -25.38 4.53
N TYR A 21 13.88 -25.88 3.51
CA TYR A 21 13.83 -27.30 3.20
C TYR A 21 15.20 -27.81 2.75
N ARG A 22 15.75 -28.75 3.53
CA ARG A 22 17.13 -29.25 3.36
C ARG A 22 18.17 -28.13 3.28
N ARG A 23 17.91 -27.00 3.95
CA ARG A 23 18.75 -25.79 4.04
C ARG A 23 18.93 -25.00 2.73
N ASN A 24 18.52 -25.55 1.59
CA ASN A 24 18.43 -24.86 0.30
C ASN A 24 17.79 -25.80 -0.73
N THR A 25 16.57 -25.48 -1.20
CA THR A 25 15.91 -26.21 -2.29
C THR A 25 15.60 -25.26 -3.46
N PRO A 26 16.02 -25.60 -4.69
CA PRO A 26 15.68 -24.84 -5.89
C PRO A 26 14.16 -24.78 -6.13
N PHE A 27 13.69 -23.65 -6.66
CA PHE A 27 12.28 -23.46 -7.02
C PHE A 27 12.14 -22.51 -8.22
N ILE A 28 10.91 -22.40 -8.74
CA ILE A 28 10.51 -21.52 -9.83
C ILE A 28 9.32 -20.68 -9.35
N ARG A 29 9.24 -19.41 -9.76
CA ARG A 29 8.07 -18.56 -9.52
C ARG A 29 7.27 -18.33 -10.79
N ILE A 30 5.96 -18.41 -10.66
CA ILE A 30 4.99 -18.01 -11.70
C ILE A 30 3.99 -17.07 -11.03
N PRO A 31 4.31 -15.76 -10.90
CA PRO A 31 3.38 -14.80 -10.32
C PRO A 31 2.12 -14.62 -11.18
N THR A 32 0.99 -14.50 -10.50
CA THR A 32 -0.34 -14.34 -11.11
C THR A 32 -1.04 -13.03 -10.72
N THR A 33 -0.40 -12.21 -9.88
CA THR A 33 -0.90 -10.90 -9.43
C THR A 33 0.02 -9.79 -9.90
N VAL A 34 -0.47 -8.53 -9.92
CA VAL A 34 0.37 -7.37 -10.28
C VAL A 34 1.58 -7.27 -9.35
N ILE A 35 1.38 -7.30 -8.02
CA ILE A 35 2.47 -7.32 -7.01
C ILE A 35 3.46 -8.44 -7.32
N GLY A 36 2.95 -9.65 -7.58
CA GLY A 36 3.79 -10.80 -7.90
C GLY A 36 4.65 -10.55 -9.14
N LEU A 37 4.07 -9.98 -10.19
CA LEU A 37 4.72 -9.79 -11.49
C LEU A 37 5.80 -8.70 -11.46
N ILE A 38 5.60 -7.63 -10.70
CA ILE A 38 6.46 -6.43 -10.75
C ILE A 38 7.31 -6.21 -9.50
N ASP A 39 7.00 -6.86 -8.37
CA ASP A 39 7.73 -6.69 -7.10
C ASP A 39 8.11 -8.03 -6.46
N ALA A 40 7.13 -8.73 -5.86
CA ALA A 40 7.39 -9.83 -4.95
C ALA A 40 8.13 -11.01 -5.61
N SER A 41 7.95 -11.24 -6.92
CA SER A 41 8.68 -12.29 -7.65
C SER A 41 9.94 -11.80 -8.37
N VAL A 42 10.21 -10.50 -8.33
CA VAL A 42 11.45 -9.88 -8.81
C VAL A 42 12.48 -9.89 -7.69
N SER A 43 12.05 -9.54 -6.47
CA SER A 43 12.86 -9.62 -5.24
C SER A 43 13.28 -11.06 -4.90
N ILE A 44 14.42 -11.25 -4.22
CA ILE A 44 14.83 -12.56 -3.66
C ILE A 44 14.41 -12.74 -2.19
N LYS A 45 13.71 -11.77 -1.62
CA LYS A 45 13.26 -11.78 -0.23
C LYS A 45 12.05 -12.68 -0.09
N VAL A 46 12.14 -13.62 0.83
CA VAL A 46 11.08 -14.57 1.15
C VAL A 46 10.88 -14.56 2.65
N ALA A 47 9.64 -14.43 3.11
CA ALA A 47 9.38 -14.30 4.54
C ALA A 47 7.96 -14.72 4.91
N VAL A 48 7.76 -14.88 6.21
CA VAL A 48 6.47 -15.10 6.85
C VAL A 48 6.31 -14.11 8.01
N ASN A 49 5.05 -13.81 8.33
CA ASN A 49 4.74 -13.01 9.51
C ASN A 49 5.01 -13.83 10.78
N TYR A 50 5.39 -13.15 11.87
CA TYR A 50 5.51 -13.78 13.19
C TYR A 50 4.82 -12.91 14.25
N GLY A 51 3.71 -13.40 14.79
CA GLY A 51 2.81 -12.58 15.62
C GLY A 51 2.24 -11.41 14.79
N ASN A 52 2.28 -10.20 15.35
CA ASN A 52 1.88 -8.96 14.66
C ASN A 52 3.04 -8.26 13.92
N TYR A 53 4.11 -9.00 13.60
CA TYR A 53 5.27 -8.45 12.90
C TYR A 53 5.31 -8.98 11.46
N LYS A 54 5.14 -8.04 10.52
CA LYS A 54 5.20 -8.30 9.08
C LYS A 54 6.58 -8.83 8.68
N ASN A 55 6.60 -9.91 7.88
CA ASN A 55 7.80 -10.46 7.23
C ASN A 55 9.01 -10.66 8.17
N ARG A 56 8.75 -10.96 9.45
CA ARG A 56 9.78 -10.97 10.49
C ARG A 56 10.74 -12.15 10.38
N LEU A 57 10.29 -13.29 9.88
CA LEU A 57 11.10 -14.48 9.70
C LEU A 57 11.24 -14.74 8.20
N GLY A 58 12.46 -14.77 7.69
CA GLY A 58 12.68 -14.88 6.25
C GLY A 58 14.09 -15.27 5.86
N ALA A 59 14.34 -15.26 4.56
CA ALA A 59 15.62 -15.51 3.93
C ALA A 59 15.76 -14.68 2.64
N TYR A 60 17.00 -14.52 2.20
CA TYR A 60 17.32 -14.11 0.83
C TYR A 60 17.53 -15.40 0.02
N HIS A 61 16.52 -15.81 -0.74
CA HIS A 61 16.52 -17.08 -1.49
C HIS A 61 15.96 -16.89 -2.89
N ALA A 62 16.86 -16.80 -3.87
CA ALA A 62 16.49 -16.56 -5.26
C ALA A 62 15.84 -17.80 -5.89
N PRO A 63 14.78 -17.64 -6.71
CA PRO A 63 14.32 -18.72 -7.57
C PRO A 63 15.36 -19.00 -8.65
N THR A 64 15.32 -20.20 -9.20
CA THR A 64 16.10 -20.52 -10.41
C THR A 64 15.59 -19.75 -11.63
N HIS A 65 14.27 -19.62 -11.74
CA HIS A 65 13.59 -18.89 -12.81
C HIS A 65 12.32 -18.23 -12.27
N THR A 66 11.99 -17.05 -12.80
CA THR A 66 10.67 -16.43 -12.64
C THR A 66 10.06 -16.26 -14.04
N PHE A 67 8.87 -16.82 -14.26
CA PHE A 67 8.13 -16.66 -15.52
C PHE A 67 7.03 -15.62 -15.36
N LEU A 68 7.14 -14.51 -16.08
CA LEU A 68 6.20 -13.40 -16.01
C LEU A 68 5.21 -13.48 -17.17
N ASP A 69 4.01 -14.04 -16.93
CA ASP A 69 2.91 -14.00 -17.88
C ASP A 69 1.84 -13.00 -17.42
N PHE A 70 1.88 -11.81 -18.02
CA PHE A 70 0.91 -10.77 -17.72
C PHE A 70 -0.52 -11.12 -18.14
N LYS A 71 -0.76 -12.17 -18.92
CA LYS A 71 -2.13 -12.60 -19.27
C LYS A 71 -2.93 -13.08 -18.06
N PHE A 72 -2.28 -13.47 -16.96
CA PHE A 72 -2.97 -13.78 -15.71
C PHE A 72 -3.79 -12.58 -15.17
N LEU A 73 -3.39 -11.35 -15.52
CA LEU A 73 -4.12 -10.15 -15.10
C LEU A 73 -5.53 -10.06 -15.70
N ARG A 74 -5.82 -10.78 -16.79
CA ARG A 74 -7.17 -10.81 -17.40
C ARG A 74 -8.23 -11.34 -16.44
N THR A 75 -7.86 -12.24 -15.53
CA THR A 75 -8.77 -12.85 -14.56
C THR A 75 -8.57 -12.34 -13.14
N LEU A 76 -7.64 -11.40 -12.94
CA LEU A 76 -7.33 -10.89 -11.61
C LEU A 76 -8.41 -9.89 -11.17
N PRO A 77 -8.96 -10.00 -9.95
CA PRO A 77 -9.96 -9.05 -9.46
C PRO A 77 -9.44 -7.60 -9.48
N THR A 78 -10.31 -6.63 -9.76
CA THR A 78 -9.95 -5.20 -9.81
C THR A 78 -9.29 -4.71 -8.53
N ALA A 79 -9.74 -5.19 -7.36
CA ALA A 79 -9.11 -4.87 -6.08
C ALA A 79 -7.63 -5.29 -6.03
N GLN A 80 -7.27 -6.43 -6.63
CA GLN A 80 -5.88 -6.91 -6.70
C GLN A 80 -5.05 -6.18 -7.75
N ILE A 81 -5.68 -5.74 -8.85
CA ILE A 81 -5.04 -4.84 -9.82
C ILE A 81 -4.65 -3.53 -9.13
N ARG A 82 -5.59 -2.92 -8.40
CA ARG A 82 -5.36 -1.71 -7.59
C ARG A 82 -4.29 -1.93 -6.52
N ASN A 83 -4.37 -3.04 -5.79
CA ASN A 83 -3.40 -3.42 -4.77
C ASN A 83 -1.96 -3.38 -5.31
N GLY A 84 -1.71 -3.95 -6.49
CA GLY A 84 -0.37 -3.89 -7.10
C GLY A 84 -0.02 -2.60 -7.83
N PHE A 85 -1.01 -1.78 -8.19
CA PHE A 85 -0.77 -0.44 -8.75
C PHE A 85 0.04 0.43 -7.77
N ALA A 86 -0.19 0.27 -6.46
CA ALA A 86 0.54 0.99 -5.42
C ALA A 86 2.06 0.80 -5.50
N GLU A 87 2.53 -0.40 -5.82
CA GLU A 87 3.96 -0.71 -5.91
C GLU A 87 4.63 -0.08 -7.15
N LEU A 88 3.86 0.14 -8.22
CA LEU A 88 4.32 0.90 -9.37
C LEU A 88 4.37 2.40 -9.04
N ILE A 89 3.41 2.93 -8.27
CA ILE A 89 3.50 4.31 -7.75
C ILE A 89 4.75 4.45 -6.87
N LYS A 90 5.01 3.50 -5.98
CA LYS A 90 6.19 3.50 -5.09
C LYS A 90 7.49 3.72 -5.87
N ILE A 91 7.80 2.81 -6.79
CA ILE A 91 9.09 2.87 -7.47
C ILE A 91 9.19 4.07 -8.40
N SER A 92 8.11 4.42 -9.10
CA SER A 92 8.13 5.53 -10.05
C SER A 92 8.23 6.89 -9.37
N THR A 93 7.60 7.07 -8.20
CA THR A 93 7.63 8.31 -7.41
C THR A 93 9.05 8.68 -6.97
N CYS A 94 9.91 7.70 -6.68
CA CYS A 94 11.25 7.93 -6.14
C CYS A 94 12.40 7.59 -7.11
N ALA A 95 12.12 6.97 -8.26
CA ALA A 95 13.19 6.52 -9.16
C ALA A 95 12.90 6.63 -10.66
N HIS A 96 11.65 6.83 -11.10
CA HIS A 96 11.33 6.75 -12.53
C HIS A 96 10.13 7.60 -12.95
N LEU A 97 10.36 8.90 -13.14
CA LEU A 97 9.31 9.89 -13.46
C LEU A 97 8.49 9.53 -14.70
N GLU A 98 9.10 9.01 -15.77
CA GLU A 98 8.35 8.63 -16.99
C GLU A 98 7.30 7.52 -16.71
N THR A 99 7.58 6.62 -15.77
CA THR A 99 6.63 5.57 -15.39
C THR A 99 5.50 6.18 -14.56
N PHE A 100 5.84 7.14 -13.69
CA PHE A 100 4.85 7.91 -12.93
C PHE A 100 3.91 8.67 -13.88
N ASP A 101 4.46 9.34 -14.90
CA ASP A 101 3.68 10.09 -15.89
C ASP A 101 2.70 9.19 -16.66
N LEU A 102 3.12 7.97 -17.00
CA LEU A 102 2.24 6.99 -17.67
C LEU A 102 1.15 6.44 -16.73
N LEU A 103 1.49 6.15 -15.46
CA LEU A 103 0.52 5.73 -14.45
C LEU A 103 -0.52 6.83 -14.22
N ASP A 104 -0.08 8.08 -14.11
CA ASP A 104 -0.95 9.24 -13.97
C ASP A 104 -1.84 9.42 -15.21
N ARG A 105 -1.27 9.34 -16.41
CA ARG A 105 -2.06 9.51 -17.64
C ARG A 105 -3.13 8.44 -17.84
N PHE A 106 -2.83 7.16 -17.58
CA PHE A 106 -3.69 6.02 -17.90
C PHE A 106 -4.32 5.35 -16.67
N CYS A 107 -4.35 6.02 -15.52
CA CYS A 107 -4.71 5.45 -14.22
C CYS A 107 -5.97 4.57 -14.25
N GLU A 108 -7.11 5.15 -14.63
CA GLU A 108 -8.42 4.48 -14.62
C GLU A 108 -8.45 3.33 -15.63
N GLU A 109 -7.97 3.55 -16.86
CA GLU A 109 -7.94 2.54 -17.92
C GLU A 109 -7.07 1.34 -17.53
N LEU A 110 -5.91 1.56 -16.90
CA LEU A 110 -5.03 0.47 -16.43
C LEU A 110 -5.72 -0.38 -15.37
N ILE A 111 -6.50 0.22 -14.48
CA ILE A 111 -7.21 -0.51 -13.42
C ILE A 111 -8.40 -1.28 -14.00
N GLU A 112 -9.23 -0.63 -14.81
CA GLU A 112 -10.45 -1.20 -15.37
C GLU A 112 -10.16 -2.32 -16.38
N THR A 113 -9.06 -2.22 -17.13
CA THR A 113 -8.70 -3.19 -18.17
C THR A 113 -7.69 -4.24 -17.70
N GLY A 114 -7.36 -4.29 -16.41
CA GLY A 114 -6.38 -5.22 -15.87
C GLY A 114 -5.01 -5.09 -16.54
N PHE A 115 -4.48 -3.86 -16.62
CA PHE A 115 -3.27 -3.49 -17.36
C PHE A 115 -3.36 -3.83 -18.86
N GLY A 116 -4.51 -3.51 -19.48
CA GLY A 116 -4.74 -3.72 -20.91
C GLY A 116 -4.92 -5.19 -21.31
N ARG A 117 -5.21 -6.09 -20.37
CA ARG A 117 -5.34 -7.54 -20.61
C ARG A 117 -6.78 -8.01 -20.76
N CYS A 118 -7.73 -7.24 -20.26
CA CYS A 118 -9.15 -7.46 -20.48
C CYS A 118 -9.59 -7.01 -21.88
N ASP A 119 -10.70 -7.57 -22.34
CA ASP A 119 -11.28 -7.22 -23.63
C ASP A 119 -11.71 -5.74 -23.64
N GLY A 120 -11.54 -5.07 -24.79
CA GLY A 120 -11.87 -3.65 -24.95
C GLY A 120 -10.72 -2.68 -24.66
N ALA A 121 -9.56 -3.14 -24.18
CA ALA A 121 -8.39 -2.29 -24.01
C ALA A 121 -7.87 -1.73 -25.34
N SER A 122 -7.67 -0.41 -25.39
CA SER A 122 -7.08 0.25 -26.56
C SER A 122 -5.63 -0.23 -26.80
N LYS A 123 -5.10 -0.02 -28.01
CA LYS A 123 -3.68 -0.32 -28.27
C LYS A 123 -2.77 0.56 -27.41
N GLU A 124 -3.15 1.82 -27.21
CA GLU A 124 -2.37 2.78 -26.43
C GLU A 124 -2.25 2.35 -24.96
N VAL A 125 -3.34 1.92 -24.33
CA VAL A 125 -3.32 1.41 -22.94
C VAL A 125 -2.46 0.15 -22.81
N ARG A 126 -2.52 -0.75 -23.80
CA ARG A 126 -1.67 -1.96 -23.83
C ARG A 126 -0.19 -1.62 -23.94
N ASP A 127 0.17 -0.73 -24.85
CA ASP A 127 1.55 -0.28 -25.04
C ASP A 127 2.07 0.44 -23.78
N ALA A 128 1.22 1.28 -23.15
CA ALA A 128 1.55 1.94 -21.89
C ALA A 128 1.73 0.94 -20.75
N ALA A 129 0.83 -0.04 -20.60
CA ALA A 129 0.93 -1.09 -19.59
C ALA A 129 2.21 -1.92 -19.74
N ASP A 130 2.56 -2.34 -20.96
CA ASP A 130 3.77 -3.10 -21.24
C ASP A 130 5.03 -2.29 -20.87
N LYS A 131 5.05 -1.00 -21.23
CA LYS A 131 6.14 -0.09 -20.89
C LYS A 131 6.27 0.15 -19.38
N ILE A 132 5.18 0.44 -18.70
CA ILE A 132 5.13 0.64 -17.23
C ILE A 132 5.67 -0.61 -16.52
N ASN A 133 5.15 -1.78 -16.84
CA ASN A 133 5.53 -3.02 -16.18
C ASN A 133 7.00 -3.36 -16.42
N ARG A 134 7.47 -3.24 -17.67
CA ARG A 134 8.88 -3.47 -18.01
C ARG A 134 9.81 -2.50 -17.29
N ASN A 135 9.49 -1.22 -17.28
CA ASN A 135 10.30 -0.19 -16.64
C ASN A 135 10.31 -0.36 -15.11
N GLY A 136 9.16 -0.67 -14.51
CA GLY A 136 9.05 -0.95 -13.08
C GLY A 136 9.93 -2.12 -12.64
N ILE A 137 9.85 -3.25 -13.35
CA ILE A 137 10.71 -4.42 -13.09
C ILE A 137 12.19 -4.06 -13.26
N HIS A 138 12.53 -3.36 -14.34
CA HIS A 138 13.91 -3.02 -14.64
C HIS A 138 14.51 -2.09 -13.59
N GLU A 139 13.77 -1.05 -13.17
CA GLU A 139 14.25 -0.12 -12.14
C GLU A 139 14.39 -0.84 -10.79
N MET A 140 13.49 -1.77 -10.46
CA MET A 140 13.60 -2.57 -9.24
C MET A 140 14.87 -3.41 -9.25
N LEU A 141 15.14 -4.11 -10.36
CA LEU A 141 16.37 -4.89 -10.53
C LEU A 141 17.61 -4.02 -10.43
N LYS A 142 17.61 -2.85 -11.07
CA LYS A 142 18.74 -1.90 -11.01
C LYS A 142 19.05 -1.45 -9.59
N LEU A 143 18.03 -1.23 -8.76
CA LEU A 143 18.19 -0.79 -7.37
C LEU A 143 18.58 -1.93 -6.42
N GLU A 144 18.03 -3.15 -6.60
CA GLU A 144 18.23 -4.25 -5.65
C GLU A 144 19.40 -5.17 -6.00
N THR A 145 19.73 -5.37 -7.28
CA THR A 145 20.84 -6.24 -7.71
C THR A 145 22.19 -5.91 -7.05
N PRO A 146 22.62 -4.64 -6.89
CA PRO A 146 23.86 -4.33 -6.19
C PRO A 146 23.78 -4.51 -4.67
N ASN A 147 22.61 -4.86 -4.12
CA ASN A 147 22.35 -4.87 -2.68
C ASN A 147 21.40 -6.02 -2.26
N LEU A 148 21.56 -7.21 -2.85
CA LEU A 148 20.62 -8.33 -2.71
C LEU A 148 20.38 -8.82 -1.27
N HIS A 149 21.31 -8.56 -0.35
CA HIS A 149 21.20 -8.92 1.07
C HIS A 149 20.89 -7.71 1.98
N GLU A 150 20.52 -6.58 1.40
CA GLU A 150 20.22 -5.32 2.10
C GLU A 150 21.32 -4.88 3.09
N ILE A 151 22.59 -5.04 2.71
CA ILE A 151 23.72 -4.56 3.50
C ILE A 151 23.73 -3.03 3.53
N MET A 152 23.39 -2.39 2.40
CA MET A 152 23.13 -0.96 2.33
C MET A 152 21.66 -0.69 2.69
N LEU A 153 21.42 0.06 3.76
CA LEU A 153 20.08 0.25 4.31
C LEU A 153 19.33 1.49 3.76
N ASP A 154 20.01 2.35 3.01
CA ASP A 154 19.38 3.46 2.28
C ASP A 154 18.76 2.93 0.98
N ARG A 155 17.54 2.42 1.09
CA ARG A 155 16.86 1.67 0.03
C ARG A 155 15.69 2.45 -0.56
N VAL A 156 15.83 2.89 -1.81
CA VAL A 156 14.81 3.67 -2.53
C VAL A 156 13.46 2.93 -2.58
N ILE A 157 13.50 1.62 -2.83
CA ILE A 157 12.28 0.80 -2.89
C ILE A 157 11.61 0.55 -1.52
N ALA A 158 12.17 1.11 -0.43
CA ALA A 158 11.55 1.12 0.89
C ALA A 158 10.66 2.34 1.13
N TYR A 159 10.46 3.20 0.13
CA TYR A 159 9.38 4.19 0.13
C TYR A 159 8.03 3.50 0.36
N GLY A 160 7.17 4.08 1.20
CA GLY A 160 5.90 3.45 1.60
C GLY A 160 6.04 2.27 2.56
N HIS A 161 7.25 1.94 3.02
CA HIS A 161 7.55 0.79 3.90
C HIS A 161 8.23 1.20 5.21
N THR A 162 7.98 2.43 5.67
CA THR A 162 8.54 2.95 6.92
C THR A 162 7.57 2.66 8.08
N TRP A 163 6.31 3.05 7.92
CA TRP A 163 5.25 2.88 8.92
C TRP A 163 4.23 1.79 8.52
N SER A 164 4.07 1.54 7.22
CA SER A 164 3.11 0.54 6.72
C SER A 164 3.28 -0.87 7.29
N PRO A 165 4.48 -1.43 7.59
CA PRO A 165 4.57 -2.82 8.03
C PRO A 165 3.87 -3.08 9.37
N LEU A 166 3.85 -2.09 10.27
CA LEU A 166 3.10 -2.18 11.53
C LEU A 166 1.63 -1.87 11.28
N HIS A 167 1.34 -0.81 10.53
CA HIS A 167 -0.03 -0.36 10.28
C HIS A 167 -0.85 -1.39 9.49
N GLU A 168 -0.26 -2.09 8.52
CA GLU A 168 -0.92 -3.12 7.68
C GLU A 168 -1.64 -4.19 8.51
N LEU A 169 -1.00 -4.64 9.59
CA LEU A 169 -1.48 -5.73 10.46
C LEU A 169 -2.24 -5.24 11.70
N SER A 170 -2.36 -3.92 11.89
CA SER A 170 -2.96 -3.32 13.09
C SER A 170 -4.49 -3.40 13.14
N PRO A 171 -5.22 -3.23 12.03
CA PRO A 171 -6.67 -3.42 12.03
C PRO A 171 -7.09 -4.89 12.23
N ASP A 172 -8.32 -5.10 12.72
CA ASP A 172 -8.87 -6.43 12.99
C ASP A 172 -8.88 -7.31 11.74
N VAL A 173 -9.27 -6.72 10.60
CA VAL A 173 -9.04 -7.30 9.26
C VAL A 173 -7.86 -6.54 8.66
N PRO A 174 -6.75 -7.20 8.29
CA PRO A 174 -5.58 -6.50 7.76
C PRO A 174 -5.94 -5.71 6.51
N LEU A 175 -5.23 -4.60 6.31
CA LEU A 175 -5.25 -3.92 5.04
C LEU A 175 -4.57 -4.79 3.99
N ARG A 176 -5.04 -4.71 2.75
CA ARG A 176 -4.26 -5.15 1.61
C ARG A 176 -2.96 -4.36 1.58
N HIS A 177 -1.87 -5.05 1.28
CA HIS A 177 -0.52 -4.50 1.30
C HIS A 177 -0.41 -3.13 0.57
N GLY A 178 -0.91 -3.07 -0.66
CA GLY A 178 -0.96 -1.88 -1.50
C GLY A 178 -1.66 -0.69 -0.85
N HIS A 179 -2.72 -0.93 -0.08
CA HIS A 179 -3.41 0.14 0.66
C HIS A 179 -2.60 0.59 1.87
N ALA A 180 -1.97 -0.32 2.61
CA ALA A 180 -1.11 0.04 3.73
C ALA A 180 0.10 0.87 3.30
N ILE A 181 0.78 0.47 2.20
CA ILE A 181 1.92 1.23 1.67
C ILE A 181 1.47 2.57 1.06
N SER A 182 0.25 2.66 0.51
CA SER A 182 -0.25 3.91 -0.06
C SER A 182 -0.54 4.97 1.01
N ILE A 183 -1.01 4.57 2.19
CA ILE A 183 -1.17 5.48 3.34
C ILE A 183 0.20 6.02 3.78
N ASP A 184 1.19 5.14 3.90
CA ASP A 184 2.57 5.52 4.22
C ASP A 184 3.15 6.48 3.17
N MET A 185 2.99 6.18 1.87
CA MET A 185 3.46 7.04 0.78
C MET A 185 2.74 8.40 0.75
N ALA A 186 1.42 8.43 0.91
CA ALA A 186 0.65 9.67 0.89
C ALA A 186 1.02 10.59 2.07
N TYR A 187 1.20 10.02 3.26
CA TYR A 187 1.74 10.74 4.41
C TYR A 187 3.18 11.18 4.17
N SER A 188 4.06 10.29 3.69
CA SER A 188 5.46 10.60 3.34
C SER A 188 5.58 11.76 2.35
N ALA A 189 4.71 11.80 1.34
CA ALA A 189 4.66 12.90 0.38
C ALA A 189 4.25 14.23 1.03
N THR A 190 3.34 14.18 2.01
CA THR A 190 2.95 15.34 2.79
C THR A 190 4.08 15.82 3.69
N LEU A 191 4.79 14.90 4.35
CA LEU A 191 5.98 15.21 5.13
C LEU A 191 7.07 15.85 4.26
N ALA A 192 7.36 15.28 3.08
CA ALA A 192 8.30 15.84 2.12
C ALA A 192 7.89 17.24 1.64
N HIS A 193 6.59 17.46 1.41
CA HIS A 193 6.08 18.78 1.06
C HIS A 193 6.28 19.82 2.18
N VAL A 194 5.92 19.46 3.42
CA VAL A 194 6.11 20.33 4.60
C VAL A 194 7.59 20.68 4.83
N LEU A 195 8.50 19.74 4.52
CA LEU A 195 9.95 19.95 4.60
C LEU A 195 10.55 20.64 3.36
N GLY A 196 9.72 21.08 2.40
CA GLY A 196 10.17 21.79 1.20
C GLY A 196 10.89 20.93 0.15
N LYS A 197 10.74 19.60 0.23
CA LYS A 197 11.33 18.63 -0.70
C LYS A 197 10.46 18.37 -1.93
N LEU A 198 9.15 18.54 -1.79
CA LEU A 198 8.17 18.47 -2.87
C LEU A 198 7.48 19.82 -3.05
N SER A 199 7.31 20.25 -4.29
CA SER A 199 6.44 21.39 -4.60
C SER A 199 4.96 21.06 -4.32
N SER A 200 4.14 22.08 -4.06
CA SER A 200 2.69 21.87 -3.88
C SER A 200 2.03 21.22 -5.10
N GLN A 201 2.53 21.51 -6.31
CA GLN A 201 2.02 20.93 -7.55
C GLN A 201 2.29 19.42 -7.60
N GLU A 202 3.52 19.00 -7.33
CA GLU A 202 3.91 17.59 -7.33
C GLU A 202 3.23 16.80 -6.20
N HIS A 203 3.13 17.38 -5.01
CA HIS A 203 2.42 16.80 -3.88
C HIS A 203 0.95 16.53 -4.22
N ARG A 204 0.23 17.54 -4.75
CA ARG A 204 -1.16 17.37 -5.18
C ARG A 204 -1.29 16.38 -6.33
N ARG A 205 -0.35 16.37 -7.29
CA ARG A 205 -0.33 15.42 -8.40
C ARG A 205 -0.25 13.98 -7.90
N LEU A 206 0.63 13.68 -6.95
CA LEU A 206 0.78 12.36 -6.36
C LEU A 206 -0.46 11.92 -5.56
N LEU A 207 -1.04 12.81 -4.73
CA LEU A 207 -2.27 12.50 -4.00
C LEU A 207 -3.47 12.29 -4.94
N ASN A 208 -3.57 13.07 -6.01
CA ASN A 208 -4.60 12.87 -7.03
C ASN A 208 -4.47 11.50 -7.71
N LEU A 209 -3.25 11.03 -7.99
CA LEU A 209 -3.03 9.69 -8.53
C LEU A 209 -3.52 8.60 -7.57
N PHE A 210 -3.18 8.67 -6.28
CA PHE A 210 -3.69 7.73 -5.28
C PHE A 210 -5.23 7.74 -5.22
N SER A 211 -5.83 8.92 -5.19
CA SER A 211 -7.28 9.10 -5.14
C SER A 211 -8.01 8.50 -6.35
N ARG A 212 -7.51 8.76 -7.57
CA ARG A 212 -8.05 8.22 -8.84
C ARG A 212 -7.84 6.72 -8.97
N ALA A 213 -6.72 6.21 -8.47
CA ALA A 213 -6.48 4.78 -8.38
C ALA A 213 -7.41 4.09 -7.37
N GLY A 214 -8.07 4.85 -6.48
CA GLY A 214 -8.88 4.32 -5.40
C GLY A 214 -8.06 3.73 -4.25
N LEU A 215 -6.77 4.06 -4.17
CA LEU A 215 -5.88 3.62 -3.09
C LEU A 215 -6.15 4.42 -1.81
N SER A 216 -5.89 3.80 -0.66
CA SER A 216 -6.00 4.49 0.62
C SER A 216 -4.87 5.51 0.75
N MET A 217 -5.23 6.75 1.07
CA MET A 217 -4.29 7.80 1.47
C MET A 217 -4.32 8.01 2.98
N ASP A 218 -5.44 7.69 3.63
CA ASP A 218 -5.57 7.77 5.08
C ASP A 218 -6.31 6.58 5.69
N HIS A 219 -6.14 6.41 7.01
CA HIS A 219 -6.88 5.47 7.84
C HIS A 219 -7.01 5.98 9.28
N ALA A 220 -8.11 5.66 9.95
CA ALA A 220 -8.39 6.14 11.31
C ALA A 220 -7.32 5.73 12.33
N GLN A 221 -6.75 4.52 12.19
CA GLN A 221 -5.67 4.01 13.05
C GLN A 221 -4.26 4.46 12.63
N PHE A 222 -4.13 5.27 11.57
CA PHE A 222 -2.87 5.92 11.22
C PHE A 222 -2.80 7.28 11.94
N ASP A 223 -2.54 7.22 13.24
CA ASP A 223 -2.52 8.36 14.17
C ASP A 223 -1.12 8.62 14.77
N GLU A 224 -1.02 9.57 15.71
CA GLU A 224 0.26 9.91 16.36
C GLU A 224 0.85 8.71 17.12
N GLU A 225 0.03 7.86 17.74
CA GLU A 225 0.48 6.67 18.47
C GLU A 225 1.03 5.60 17.50
N MET A 226 0.35 5.41 16.36
CA MET A 226 0.84 4.54 15.29
C MET A 226 2.18 5.03 14.74
N LEU A 227 2.31 6.34 14.47
CA LEU A 227 3.57 6.92 14.01
C LEU A 227 4.72 6.67 14.99
N ASP A 228 4.50 6.89 16.29
CA ASP A 228 5.53 6.66 17.31
C ASP A 228 5.99 5.19 17.34
N LYS A 229 5.03 4.26 17.45
CA LYS A 229 5.32 2.83 17.52
C LYS A 229 6.00 2.31 16.26
N ALA A 230 5.51 2.71 15.09
CA ALA A 230 6.05 2.26 13.82
C ALA A 230 7.43 2.88 13.55
N THR A 231 7.67 4.14 13.93
CA THR A 231 9.00 4.78 13.90
C THR A 231 9.98 4.04 14.81
N SER A 232 9.58 3.74 16.04
CA SER A 232 10.41 2.98 16.99
C SER A 232 10.75 1.57 16.48
N ALA A 233 9.81 0.92 15.78
CA ALA A 233 10.03 -0.39 15.17
C ALA A 233 11.00 -0.31 13.99
N ILE A 234 10.79 0.63 13.07
CA ILE A 234 11.59 0.73 11.84
C ILE A 234 13.04 1.17 12.12
N LEU A 235 13.27 2.00 13.15
CA LEU A 235 14.62 2.35 13.61
C LEU A 235 15.43 1.11 13.99
N LYS A 236 14.81 0.12 14.65
CA LYS A 236 15.49 -1.14 14.98
C LYS A 236 15.80 -1.96 13.73
N THR A 237 14.88 -1.95 12.76
CA THR A 237 15.06 -2.66 11.49
C THR A 237 16.13 -2.02 10.59
N ARG A 238 16.29 -0.70 10.65
CA ARG A 238 17.18 0.10 9.78
C ARG A 238 18.46 0.57 10.48
N ASP A 239 18.87 -0.18 11.51
CA ASP A 239 20.12 -0.01 12.25
C ASP A 239 20.28 1.39 12.87
N GLY A 240 19.28 1.79 13.66
CA GLY A 240 19.28 3.02 14.45
C GLY A 240 18.99 4.31 13.69
N LYS A 241 18.80 4.25 12.37
CA LYS A 241 18.47 5.41 11.52
C LYS A 241 17.10 5.24 10.87
N LEU A 242 16.37 6.35 10.70
CA LEU A 242 15.02 6.31 10.14
C LEU A 242 15.06 5.91 8.65
N ARG A 243 15.95 6.52 7.87
CA ARG A 243 16.14 6.30 6.44
C ARG A 243 14.81 6.27 5.67
N ALA A 244 13.89 7.17 6.03
CA ALA A 244 12.60 7.25 5.37
C ALA A 244 12.81 7.82 3.96
N ALA A 245 12.70 6.96 2.96
CA ALA A 245 12.73 7.37 1.55
C ALA A 245 11.54 8.29 1.28
N VAL A 246 11.80 9.43 0.63
CA VAL A 246 10.76 10.37 0.18
C VAL A 246 11.11 10.92 -1.20
N PRO A 247 10.10 11.30 -2.02
CA PRO A 247 10.36 12.00 -3.28
C PRO A 247 10.96 13.40 -3.04
N SER A 248 11.98 13.75 -3.84
CA SER A 248 12.68 15.04 -3.77
C SER A 248 13.52 15.27 -5.05
N PRO A 249 12.96 15.77 -6.18
CA PRO A 249 11.54 15.92 -6.54
C PRO A 249 10.90 14.58 -6.98
N LEU A 250 9.75 14.59 -7.67
CA LEU A 250 9.19 13.35 -8.24
C LEU A 250 10.18 12.68 -9.21
N GLY A 251 10.31 11.36 -9.09
CA GLY A 251 11.25 10.53 -9.84
C GLY A 251 12.65 10.46 -9.23
N GLN A 252 12.90 11.13 -8.11
CA GLN A 252 14.15 11.09 -7.34
C GLN A 252 13.88 10.86 -5.86
N CYS A 253 14.88 10.40 -5.12
CA CYS A 253 14.73 9.98 -3.72
C CYS A 253 15.71 10.71 -2.81
N GLU A 254 15.23 11.13 -1.65
CA GLU A 254 16.05 11.54 -0.51
C GLU A 254 15.71 10.67 0.71
N PHE A 255 16.64 10.49 1.65
CA PHE A 255 16.43 9.71 2.87
C PHE A 255 16.40 10.62 4.10
N LEU A 256 15.26 10.66 4.77
CA LEU A 256 15.08 11.44 6.00
C LEU A 256 15.56 10.65 7.21
N ASN A 257 16.50 11.23 7.96
CA ASN A 257 17.00 10.71 9.23
C ASN A 257 16.70 11.63 10.42
N ASP A 258 16.77 12.94 10.19
CA ASP A 258 16.68 13.96 11.25
C ASP A 258 15.31 14.64 11.24
N VAL A 259 14.25 13.84 11.38
CA VAL A 259 12.87 14.34 11.53
C VAL A 259 12.38 14.00 12.91
N SER A 260 12.12 15.04 13.71
CA SER A 260 11.64 14.86 15.08
C SER A 260 10.21 14.30 15.10
N HIS A 261 9.86 13.63 16.19
CA HIS A 261 8.48 13.18 16.42
C HIS A 261 7.47 14.33 16.33
N LYS A 262 7.85 15.52 16.81
CA LYS A 262 7.01 16.73 16.73
C LYS A 262 6.74 17.14 15.29
N GLU A 263 7.75 17.13 14.42
CA GLU A 263 7.60 17.45 13.00
C GLU A 263 6.74 16.40 12.28
N MET A 264 6.93 15.11 12.58
CA MET A 264 6.08 14.04 12.05
C MET A 264 4.61 14.23 12.46
N CYS A 265 4.31 14.49 13.74
CA CYS A 265 2.94 14.75 14.18
C CYS A 265 2.34 16.03 13.57
N ALA A 266 3.15 17.08 13.37
CA ALA A 266 2.70 18.29 12.70
C ALA A 266 2.34 18.03 11.23
N ALA A 267 3.19 17.29 10.51
CA ALA A 267 2.90 16.86 9.13
C ALA A 267 1.68 15.94 9.07
N LEU A 268 1.47 15.08 10.07
CA LEU A 268 0.28 14.22 10.14
C LEU A 268 -1.00 15.05 10.27
N LYS A 269 -1.00 16.12 11.07
CA LYS A 269 -2.16 17.01 11.19
C LYS A 269 -2.50 17.67 9.86
N VAL A 270 -1.48 18.20 9.18
CA VAL A 270 -1.64 18.74 7.81
C VAL A 270 -2.20 17.69 6.87
N HIS A 271 -1.68 16.46 6.94
CA HIS A 271 -2.16 15.34 6.12
C HIS A 271 -3.63 15.02 6.41
N LYS A 272 -4.01 14.83 7.67
CA LYS A 272 -5.40 14.53 8.08
C LYS A 272 -6.38 15.63 7.64
N ASP A 273 -6.01 16.90 7.79
CA ASP A 273 -6.86 18.01 7.36
C ASP A 273 -7.02 18.04 5.84
N LEU A 274 -5.94 17.78 5.12
CA LEU A 274 -5.93 17.69 3.66
C LEU A 274 -6.83 16.56 3.13
N MET A 275 -6.85 15.41 3.80
CA MET A 275 -7.63 14.24 3.36
C MET A 275 -9.13 14.48 3.35
N LYS A 276 -9.63 15.41 4.18
CA LYS A 276 -11.04 15.85 4.18
C LYS A 276 -11.48 16.48 2.85
N GLU A 277 -10.52 16.99 2.06
CA GLU A 277 -10.80 17.55 0.72
C GLU A 277 -10.92 16.48 -0.37
N TYR A 278 -10.47 15.25 -0.10
CA TYR A 278 -10.46 14.17 -1.09
C TYR A 278 -11.70 13.27 -0.97
N PRO A 279 -12.11 12.59 -2.06
CA PRO A 279 -13.17 11.59 -2.01
C PRO A 279 -12.93 10.56 -0.90
N ARG A 280 -14.01 10.23 -0.17
CA ARG A 280 -14.00 9.25 0.94
C ARG A 280 -13.07 9.65 2.10
N GLU A 281 -12.76 10.94 2.22
CA GLU A 281 -11.84 11.47 3.23
C GLU A 281 -10.48 10.76 3.21
N GLY A 282 -10.00 10.39 2.02
CA GLY A 282 -8.75 9.65 1.82
C GLY A 282 -8.85 8.13 2.00
N ALA A 283 -10.00 7.57 2.35
CA ALA A 283 -10.19 6.12 2.42
C ALA A 283 -10.14 5.46 1.02
N GLY A 284 -9.55 4.28 0.93
CA GLY A 284 -9.44 3.50 -0.31
C GLY A 284 -10.66 2.63 -0.59
N LEU A 285 -10.78 2.16 -1.84
CA LEU A 285 -11.77 1.20 -2.29
C LEU A 285 -11.26 -0.22 -2.05
N GLU A 286 -12.08 -1.06 -1.41
CA GLU A 286 -11.74 -2.48 -1.18
C GLU A 286 -10.40 -2.64 -0.43
N ALA A 287 -10.18 -1.83 0.61
CA ALA A 287 -8.86 -1.70 1.24
C ALA A 287 -8.42 -2.91 2.09
N TYR A 288 -9.35 -3.79 2.44
CA TYR A 288 -9.12 -4.88 3.40
C TYR A 288 -9.01 -6.23 2.70
N VAL A 289 -8.22 -7.12 3.31
CA VAL A 289 -8.07 -8.51 2.87
C VAL A 289 -9.41 -9.24 2.98
N ASP A 290 -9.74 -10.06 1.98
CA ASP A 290 -10.87 -10.98 1.96
C ASP A 290 -10.47 -12.37 1.41
N ALA A 291 -11.42 -13.29 1.27
CA ALA A 291 -11.13 -14.63 0.74
C ALA A 291 -10.44 -14.64 -0.64
N SER A 292 -10.66 -13.63 -1.49
CA SER A 292 -10.03 -13.56 -2.81
C SER A 292 -8.50 -13.40 -2.72
N ASP A 293 -7.99 -12.80 -1.64
CA ASP A 293 -6.55 -12.63 -1.39
C ASP A 293 -5.87 -13.94 -0.95
N THR A 294 -6.62 -14.81 -0.28
CA THR A 294 -6.08 -16.06 0.29
C THR A 294 -6.17 -17.25 -0.67
N GLY A 295 -6.98 -17.13 -1.73
CA GLY A 295 -7.37 -18.26 -2.57
C GLY A 295 -8.14 -19.35 -1.81
N TYR A 296 -8.56 -19.09 -0.57
CA TYR A 296 -9.22 -20.06 0.29
C TYR A 296 -10.74 -19.99 0.09
N THR A 297 -11.25 -20.87 -0.77
CA THR A 297 -12.68 -21.10 -0.94
C THR A 297 -13.06 -22.45 -0.34
N ILE A 298 -14.15 -22.52 0.43
CA ILE A 298 -14.79 -23.79 0.79
C ILE A 298 -15.98 -23.97 -0.17
N ASN A 299 -16.01 -25.08 -0.90
CA ASN A 299 -17.09 -25.42 -1.84
C ASN A 299 -17.41 -24.35 -2.91
N GLY A 300 -16.40 -23.59 -3.36
CA GLY A 300 -16.57 -22.56 -4.39
C GLY A 300 -17.23 -21.26 -3.92
N ALA A 301 -17.50 -21.12 -2.62
CA ALA A 301 -17.88 -19.87 -1.97
C ALA A 301 -16.73 -19.37 -1.07
N SER A 302 -16.68 -18.05 -0.86
CA SER A 302 -15.76 -17.49 0.14
C SER A 302 -16.08 -18.08 1.51
N VAL A 303 -15.07 -18.33 2.33
CA VAL A 303 -15.29 -18.84 3.69
C VAL A 303 -16.02 -17.83 4.56
N GLU A 304 -15.91 -16.53 4.26
CA GLU A 304 -16.73 -15.52 4.92
C GLU A 304 -18.22 -15.61 4.54
N ASP A 305 -18.56 -15.95 3.30
CA ASP A 305 -19.95 -16.14 2.86
C ASP A 305 -20.57 -17.41 3.46
N GLU A 306 -19.80 -18.51 3.51
CA GLU A 306 -20.21 -19.74 4.19
C GLU A 306 -20.36 -19.50 5.70
N SER A 307 -19.45 -18.75 6.32
CA SER A 307 -19.51 -18.42 7.75
C SER A 307 -20.68 -17.49 8.08
N ARG A 308 -21.00 -16.51 7.22
CA ARG A 308 -22.21 -15.67 7.36
C ARG A 308 -23.48 -16.47 7.13
N LYS A 309 -23.52 -17.38 6.15
CA LYS A 309 -24.66 -18.30 5.93
C LYS A 309 -24.86 -19.25 7.10
N PHE A 310 -23.77 -19.76 7.67
CA PHE A 310 -23.80 -20.60 8.86
C PHE A 310 -24.30 -19.82 10.08
N MET A 311 -23.79 -18.61 10.34
CA MET A 311 -24.27 -17.73 11.42
C MET A 311 -25.76 -17.37 11.25
N ASN A 312 -26.19 -16.99 10.04
CA ASN A 312 -27.60 -16.72 9.74
C ASN A 312 -28.48 -17.98 9.82
N GLY A 313 -27.92 -19.15 9.56
CA GLY A 313 -28.57 -20.45 9.72
C GLY A 313 -28.73 -20.83 11.20
N VAL A 314 -27.72 -20.51 12.02
CA VAL A 314 -27.75 -20.69 13.48
C VAL A 314 -28.78 -19.74 14.11
N GLU A 315 -28.82 -18.45 13.74
CA GLU A 315 -29.87 -17.53 14.22
C GLU A 315 -31.29 -18.02 13.88
N LYS A 316 -31.51 -18.53 12.66
CA LYS A 316 -32.80 -19.11 12.27
C LYS A 316 -33.16 -20.38 13.04
N SER A 317 -32.17 -21.16 13.47
CA SER A 317 -32.37 -22.37 14.28
C SER A 317 -32.62 -22.07 15.76
N VAL A 318 -32.00 -21.01 16.29
CA VAL A 318 -32.17 -20.59 17.69
C VAL A 318 -33.55 -19.96 17.92
N THR A 319 -34.19 -19.39 16.90
CA THR A 319 -35.58 -18.88 17.00
C THR A 319 -36.69 -19.94 16.89
N LYS A 320 -36.39 -21.25 16.90
CA LYS A 320 -37.39 -22.32 16.71
C LYS A 320 -37.52 -23.36 17.82
N ASP A 321 -36.73 -23.28 18.87
CA ASP A 321 -36.91 -24.12 20.07
C ASP A 321 -37.10 -23.22 21.29
N ASP A 322 -38.36 -22.88 21.57
CA ASP A 322 -38.89 -22.67 22.93
C ASP A 322 -40.39 -22.35 22.85
N THR A 323 -41.22 -23.38 22.69
CA THR A 323 -42.63 -23.34 23.09
C THR A 323 -43.03 -24.69 23.67
N VAL A 324 -42.86 -24.84 25.00
CA VAL A 324 -43.67 -25.76 25.81
C VAL A 324 -44.54 -24.90 26.72
N SER A 325 -45.83 -25.21 26.68
CA SER A 325 -46.93 -24.48 27.28
C SER A 325 -46.93 -24.48 28.80
N SER A 326 -47.22 -23.33 29.42
CA SER A 326 -48.11 -23.25 30.58
C SER A 326 -48.67 -21.83 30.69
N GLY A 327 -49.97 -21.73 30.93
CA GLY A 327 -50.77 -20.56 30.59
C GLY A 327 -50.90 -19.46 31.65
N VAL A 328 -51.85 -18.57 31.33
CA VAL A 328 -52.54 -17.55 32.14
C VAL A 328 -52.28 -16.09 31.71
N SER A 329 -53.40 -15.43 31.45
CA SER A 329 -53.71 -14.05 31.04
C SER A 329 -52.83 -12.90 31.55
N SER A 330 -52.60 -11.88 30.70
CA SER A 330 -53.29 -10.57 30.71
C SER A 330 -52.46 -9.43 30.05
N ASN A 331 -53.18 -8.56 29.33
CA ASN A 331 -52.95 -7.13 29.03
C ASN A 331 -51.61 -6.61 28.43
N GLY A 332 -51.73 -5.93 27.28
CA GLY A 332 -51.45 -4.48 27.23
C GLY A 332 -50.16 -3.95 26.58
N SER A 333 -50.32 -3.46 25.35
CA SER A 333 -49.77 -2.21 24.75
C SER A 333 -48.31 -2.04 24.27
N SER A 334 -48.27 -1.42 23.08
CA SER A 334 -47.31 -0.46 22.48
C SER A 334 -46.00 -0.94 21.84
N THR A 335 -46.05 -1.03 20.51
CA THR A 335 -44.97 -0.66 19.58
C THR A 335 -44.82 0.89 19.51
N PRO A 336 -43.68 1.42 19.03
CA PRO A 336 -43.65 1.81 17.62
C PRO A 336 -42.40 1.40 16.84
N ASP A 337 -42.67 1.27 15.54
CA ASP A 337 -41.90 0.90 14.37
C ASP A 337 -41.15 2.11 13.77
N TYR A 338 -40.00 1.88 13.11
CA TYR A 338 -39.53 2.68 11.98
C TYR A 338 -38.66 1.85 11.01
N GLY A 339 -39.32 1.10 10.14
CA GLY A 339 -39.30 1.21 8.67
C GLY A 339 -38.00 1.59 7.93
N LEU A 340 -37.50 0.63 7.15
CA LEU A 340 -36.61 0.77 5.99
C LEU A 340 -37.32 1.46 4.80
N SER A 341 -36.59 2.27 4.03
CA SER A 341 -37.01 2.68 2.68
C SER A 341 -35.87 2.55 1.67
N SER A 342 -36.26 2.11 0.47
CA SER A 342 -35.43 1.79 -0.69
C SER A 342 -35.75 2.72 -1.87
N GLY A 343 -34.78 2.85 -2.78
CA GLY A 343 -34.91 3.49 -4.11
C GLY A 343 -33.73 4.41 -4.39
N LYS A 344 -33.30 4.69 -5.62
CA LYS A 344 -33.61 4.23 -6.99
C LYS A 344 -32.48 4.77 -7.90
N ASN A 345 -32.28 4.16 -9.07
CA ASN A 345 -31.35 4.56 -10.14
C ASN A 345 -31.54 6.00 -10.67
N LEU A 346 -30.42 6.70 -10.93
CA LEU A 346 -30.19 7.78 -11.92
C LEU A 346 -28.69 7.65 -12.31
N GLY A 347 -28.23 7.58 -13.56
CA GLY A 347 -28.41 8.49 -14.69
C GLY A 347 -27.09 9.23 -14.95
N ARG A 348 -26.41 8.98 -16.08
CA ARG A 348 -25.20 9.68 -16.55
C ARG A 348 -25.46 11.18 -16.70
N ASP A 349 -24.50 12.04 -16.35
CA ASP A 349 -23.88 13.03 -17.24
C ASP A 349 -22.85 13.94 -16.51
N ASP A 350 -21.78 14.20 -17.26
CA ASP A 350 -20.88 15.36 -17.30
C ASP A 350 -19.99 15.79 -16.11
N ALA A 351 -18.68 15.60 -16.37
CA ALA A 351 -17.54 16.18 -15.68
C ALA A 351 -17.34 17.67 -16.03
N LYS A 352 -17.16 18.52 -14.99
CA LYS A 352 -16.37 19.76 -15.05
C LYS A 352 -15.79 20.06 -13.65
N TYR A 353 -14.49 19.87 -13.47
CA TYR A 353 -13.78 20.34 -12.27
C TYR A 353 -13.07 21.67 -12.60
N ALA A 354 -13.47 22.73 -11.89
CA ALA A 354 -12.78 24.01 -11.90
C ALA A 354 -11.86 24.09 -10.67
N ALA A 355 -10.57 24.32 -10.91
CA ALA A 355 -9.60 24.63 -9.89
C ALA A 355 -9.82 26.06 -9.36
N ALA A 356 -10.13 26.19 -8.07
CA ALA A 356 -10.08 27.47 -7.37
C ALA A 356 -8.79 27.52 -6.54
N GLY A 357 -7.94 28.50 -6.84
CA GLY A 357 -6.66 28.72 -6.19
C GLY A 357 -6.83 29.22 -4.76
N PHE A 358 -5.89 28.82 -3.90
CA PHE A 358 -5.74 29.34 -2.55
C PHE A 358 -4.32 29.89 -2.38
N GLU A 359 -4.21 31.14 -1.94
CA GLU A 359 -2.96 31.76 -1.50
C GLU A 359 -2.62 31.30 -0.07
N PRO A 360 -1.39 30.84 0.22
CA PRO A 360 -1.03 30.47 1.58
C PRO A 360 -0.65 31.72 2.38
N LYS A 361 -1.54 32.12 3.29
CA LYS A 361 -1.15 32.86 4.50
C LYS A 361 -1.32 31.93 5.69
N VAL A 362 -0.19 31.57 6.31
CA VAL A 362 0.07 31.37 7.75
C VAL A 362 1.31 30.46 7.84
N LEU A 363 2.48 31.07 7.99
CA LEU A 363 3.69 30.47 8.59
C LEU A 363 4.66 31.63 8.91
N GLU A 364 4.29 32.44 9.90
CA GLU A 364 5.22 33.34 10.59
C GLU A 364 5.05 33.12 12.09
N SER A 365 5.86 32.22 12.66
CA SER A 365 6.34 32.32 14.05
C SER A 365 7.32 31.19 14.39
N LEU A 366 8.49 31.15 13.77
CA LEU A 366 9.70 30.60 14.39
C LEU A 366 10.89 31.44 13.91
N GLY A 367 11.29 32.41 14.74
CA GLY A 367 12.48 33.23 14.54
C GLY A 367 13.73 32.35 14.43
N ASN A 368 14.59 32.60 13.45
CA ASN A 368 15.75 33.49 13.57
C ASN A 368 16.74 33.01 14.65
N ASP A 369 17.66 32.14 14.24
CA ASP A 369 19.05 32.22 14.71
C ASP A 369 20.00 32.10 13.51
N LYS A 370 20.80 33.16 13.36
CA LYS A 370 21.84 33.31 12.35
C LYS A 370 23.03 32.43 12.71
N VAL A 371 23.48 31.59 11.79
CA VAL A 371 24.87 31.09 11.78
C VAL A 371 25.42 31.17 10.36
N GLY A 372 26.65 31.68 10.28
CA GLY A 372 27.25 32.29 9.10
C GLY A 372 27.62 31.32 7.98
N VAL A 373 27.60 31.91 6.77
CA VAL A 373 28.18 31.38 5.55
C VAL A 373 29.70 31.47 5.65
N THR A 374 30.38 30.35 5.46
CA THR A 374 31.79 30.34 5.03
C THR A 374 31.91 29.47 3.79
N GLU A 375 32.33 30.11 2.70
CA GLU A 375 32.88 29.50 1.50
C GLU A 375 33.97 28.49 1.86
N HIS A 376 34.02 27.35 1.17
CA HIS A 376 35.29 26.77 0.73
C HIS A 376 35.08 25.99 -0.57
N ASN A 377 35.91 26.32 -1.55
CA ASN A 377 35.87 25.85 -2.92
C ASN A 377 37.15 25.03 -3.17
N LYS A 378 37.00 23.88 -3.85
CA LYS A 378 38.01 23.12 -4.61
C LYS A 378 39.07 22.27 -3.88
N ILE A 379 39.52 21.25 -4.64
CA ILE A 379 40.63 20.28 -4.48
C ILE A 379 40.09 18.94 -3.90
N ARG A 380 40.10 17.77 -4.56
CA ARG A 380 40.90 17.24 -5.68
C ARG A 380 40.23 16.02 -6.35
N HIS A 381 40.67 15.80 -7.59
CA HIS A 381 40.58 14.60 -8.42
C HIS A 381 41.24 13.35 -7.80
N GLU A 382 40.85 12.19 -8.34
CA GLU A 382 41.56 10.89 -8.39
C GLU A 382 41.66 10.06 -7.11
N VAL A 383 40.93 8.93 -7.04
CA VAL A 383 41.51 7.56 -7.06
C VAL A 383 40.42 6.58 -7.56
N GLU A 384 40.52 6.17 -8.82
CA GLU A 384 40.02 4.87 -9.30
C GLU A 384 41.18 3.87 -9.25
N ASN A 385 40.82 2.59 -9.10
CA ASN A 385 41.61 1.36 -9.20
C ASN A 385 42.21 0.77 -7.91
N GLU A 386 42.04 -0.57 -7.86
CA GLU A 386 42.62 -1.57 -6.96
C GLU A 386 41.87 -1.85 -5.65
N CYS A 387 40.96 -2.84 -5.69
CA CYS A 387 41.25 -4.12 -5.02
C CYS A 387 40.28 -5.23 -5.46
N CYS A 388 40.86 -6.42 -5.54
CA CYS A 388 40.33 -7.72 -5.99
C CYS A 388 39.07 -8.22 -5.27
#